data_AF-A0A496SBN3-F1
#
_entry.id   AF-A0A496SBN3-F1
#
_cell.length_a   1.000
_cell.length_b   1.000
_cell.length_c   1.000
_cell.angle_alpha   90.00
_cell.angle_beta   90.00
_cell.angle_gamma   90.00
#
_symmetry.space_group_name_H-M   'P 1'
#
loop_
_entity.id
_entity.type
_entity.pdbx_description
1 polymer ?
#
loop_
_entity_poly.entity_id
_entity_poly.type
_entity_poly.pdbx_seq_one_letter_code
_entity_poly.pdbx_strand_id
1 'polypeptide(L)'
;EVIVMTGFGDMDMVIRALREGASDFLQKPIQIDVLKVALKRAEERRAMRRKLREYAQDLERLVEERTRELQEKNEELEQFVYTVSHDLKAPVVSIEGFTSLLMEMYGDRMDDRFRHYLGRVRDNALYMERLIGDLLEFSRAGRVAKPKEEVNLEEIVRETLEDLKGKAEEAGGTMETVGKFPKVWGDPEHLRKVFFNLLDNALNYSHPERPPEVVIGCEEREEDFLFFVRDNGIGIEPEHIDKVFEMFRRLEDKKGVQGTGMGLTIAKRIVENHGGRIWAESSPGQGSTFFFTLPKGRRDEGAARGG
;
A
#
# COMPACT_ATOMS: atom_id res chain seq x y z
N GLU A 1 -22.18 -35.66 21.43
CA GLU A 1 -21.13 -36.06 22.40
C GLU A 1 -21.39 -37.50 22.75
N VAL A 2 -20.39 -38.36 22.64
CA VAL A 2 -20.57 -39.82 22.72
C VAL A 2 -19.88 -40.31 23.98
N ILE A 3 -20.66 -40.82 24.93
CA ILE A 3 -20.17 -41.55 26.10
C ILE A 3 -20.17 -43.02 25.70
N VAL A 4 -19.00 -43.64 25.70
CA VAL A 4 -18.86 -45.04 25.26
C VAL A 4 -18.99 -45.96 26.48
N MET A 5 -19.90 -46.94 26.37
CA MET A 5 -20.07 -47.98 27.38
C MET A 5 -19.45 -49.27 26.87
N THR A 6 -18.64 -49.94 27.70
CA THR A 6 -18.00 -51.19 27.27
C THR A 6 -18.27 -52.35 28.24
N GLY A 7 -18.19 -53.57 27.68
CA GLY A 7 -18.09 -54.80 28.45
C GLY A 7 -16.64 -55.06 28.88
N PHE A 8 -16.49 -55.80 29.98
CA PHE A 8 -15.26 -56.26 30.63
C PHE A 8 -13.92 -55.93 29.92
N GLY A 9 -13.30 -54.82 30.33
CA GLY A 9 -11.89 -54.79 30.71
C GLY A 9 -10.80 -54.54 29.65
N ASP A 10 -11.09 -54.36 28.37
CA ASP A 10 -10.00 -54.13 27.39
C ASP A 10 -9.58 -52.64 27.34
N MET A 11 -8.43 -52.33 27.96
CA MET A 11 -7.85 -50.98 28.03
C MET A 11 -7.51 -50.42 26.63
N ASP A 12 -7.20 -51.28 25.66
CA ASP A 12 -6.93 -50.87 24.28
C ASP A 12 -8.19 -50.31 23.60
N MET A 13 -9.35 -50.88 23.92
CA MET A 13 -10.63 -50.40 23.39
C MET A 13 -11.00 -49.03 23.96
N VAL A 14 -10.63 -48.74 25.22
CA VAL A 14 -10.83 -47.43 25.86
C VAL A 14 -9.95 -46.37 25.21
N ILE A 15 -8.66 -46.67 25.03
CA ILE A 15 -7.71 -45.75 24.41
C ILE A 15 -8.12 -45.44 22.96
N ARG A 16 -8.56 -46.46 22.22
CA ARG A 16 -9.05 -46.28 20.84
C ARG A 16 -10.31 -45.41 20.81
N ALA A 17 -11.29 -45.67 21.67
CA ALA A 17 -12.51 -44.86 21.75
C ALA A 17 -12.22 -43.39 22.08
N LEU A 18 -11.31 -43.12 23.03
CA LEU A 18 -10.93 -41.73 23.38
C LEU A 18 -10.18 -41.04 22.23
N ARG A 19 -9.30 -41.74 21.50
CA ARG A 19 -8.63 -41.21 20.30
C ARG A 19 -9.60 -40.93 19.16
N GLU A 20 -10.66 -41.72 19.05
CA GLU A 20 -11.73 -41.54 18.07
C GLU A 20 -12.77 -40.47 18.48
N GLY A 21 -12.56 -39.81 19.62
CA GLY A 21 -13.38 -38.65 20.05
C GLY A 21 -14.48 -38.97 21.07
N ALA A 22 -14.48 -40.16 21.67
CA ALA A 22 -15.31 -40.45 22.83
C ALA A 22 -14.97 -39.47 23.96
N SER A 23 -16.02 -39.00 24.64
CA SER A 23 -15.91 -37.89 25.59
C SER A 23 -15.65 -38.38 27.01
N ASP A 24 -16.15 -39.59 27.30
CA ASP A 24 -15.87 -40.32 28.53
C ASP A 24 -16.17 -41.82 28.30
N PHE A 25 -15.76 -42.65 29.25
CA PHE A 25 -15.90 -44.10 29.21
C PHE A 25 -16.54 -44.64 30.48
N LEU A 26 -17.44 -45.63 30.34
CA LEU A 26 -18.10 -46.30 31.46
C LEU A 26 -17.95 -47.82 31.38
N GLN A 27 -17.39 -48.43 32.43
CA GLN A 27 -17.20 -49.87 32.57
C GLN A 27 -18.42 -50.53 33.24
N LYS A 28 -18.83 -51.72 32.77
CA LYS A 28 -19.86 -52.54 33.45
C LYS A 28 -19.26 -53.42 34.56
N PRO A 29 -19.98 -53.65 35.68
CA PRO A 29 -21.28 -53.05 36.03
C PRO A 29 -21.12 -51.55 36.33
N ILE A 30 -22.04 -50.73 35.83
CA ILE A 30 -21.93 -49.26 35.87
C ILE A 30 -22.01 -48.79 37.33
N GLN A 31 -20.96 -48.11 37.79
CA GLN A 31 -21.00 -47.40 39.07
C GLN A 31 -21.71 -46.05 38.91
N ILE A 32 -22.75 -45.83 39.71
CA ILE A 32 -23.59 -44.63 39.63
C ILE A 32 -22.78 -43.34 39.84
N ASP A 33 -21.80 -43.34 40.74
CA ASP A 33 -20.99 -42.15 41.02
C ASP A 33 -20.05 -41.79 39.85
N VAL A 34 -19.52 -42.79 39.15
CA VAL A 34 -18.70 -42.59 37.94
C VAL A 34 -19.56 -42.05 36.79
N LEU A 35 -20.78 -42.59 36.62
CA LEU A 35 -21.76 -42.07 35.66
C LEU A 35 -22.11 -40.59 35.93
N LYS A 36 -22.32 -40.21 37.18
CA LYS A 36 -22.60 -38.81 37.57
C LYS A 36 -21.45 -37.87 37.19
N VAL A 37 -20.20 -38.26 37.44
CA VAL A 37 -19.02 -37.45 37.10
C VAL A 37 -18.86 -37.31 35.58
N ALA A 38 -19.03 -38.41 34.83
CA ALA A 38 -18.95 -38.39 33.37
C ALA A 38 -20.04 -37.50 32.74
N LEU A 39 -21.27 -37.58 33.26
CA LEU A 39 -22.37 -36.73 32.81
C LEU A 39 -22.13 -35.25 33.12
N LYS A 40 -21.66 -34.94 34.32
CA LYS A 40 -21.32 -33.55 34.71
C LYS A 40 -20.22 -32.96 33.82
N ARG A 41 -19.15 -33.71 33.53
CA ARG A 41 -18.08 -33.28 32.60
C ARG A 41 -18.58 -33.09 31.17
N ALA A 42 -19.49 -33.94 30.72
CA ALA A 42 -20.13 -33.83 29.42
C ALA A 42 -20.98 -32.54 29.33
N GLU A 43 -21.78 -32.25 30.37
CA GLU A 43 -22.55 -31.01 30.47
C GLU A 43 -21.65 -29.76 30.50
N GLU A 44 -20.60 -29.74 31.33
CA GLU A 44 -19.64 -28.62 31.41
C GLU A 44 -18.95 -28.36 30.06
N ARG A 45 -18.50 -29.41 29.36
CA ARG A 45 -17.87 -29.29 28.03
C ARG A 45 -18.85 -28.83 26.97
N ARG A 46 -20.10 -29.32 26.97
CA ARG A 46 -21.16 -28.81 26.07
C ARG A 46 -21.43 -27.34 26.32
N ALA A 47 -21.56 -26.93 27.58
CA ALA A 47 -21.77 -25.54 27.95
C ALA A 47 -20.60 -24.65 27.49
N MET A 48 -19.36 -25.11 27.67
CA MET A 48 -18.17 -24.37 27.25
C MET A 48 -18.06 -24.27 25.72
N ARG A 49 -18.32 -25.36 24.98
CA ARG A 49 -18.36 -25.34 23.51
C ARG A 49 -19.46 -24.42 22.98
N ARG A 50 -20.61 -24.39 23.64
CA ARG A 50 -21.71 -23.47 23.29
C ARG A 50 -21.26 -22.02 23.47
N LYS A 51 -20.71 -21.67 24.63
CA LYS A 51 -20.15 -20.33 24.89
C LYS A 51 -19.06 -19.94 23.89
N LEU A 52 -18.15 -20.85 23.54
CA LEU A 52 -17.11 -20.58 22.55
C LEU A 52 -17.70 -20.28 21.16
N ARG A 53 -18.75 -21.00 20.75
CA ARG A 53 -19.46 -20.72 19.49
C ARG A 53 -20.19 -19.38 19.55
N GLU A 54 -20.88 -19.08 20.66
CA GLU A 54 -21.54 -17.79 20.89
C GLU A 54 -20.50 -16.65 20.78
N TYR A 55 -19.36 -16.74 21.48
CA TYR A 55 -18.29 -15.74 21.38
C TYR A 55 -17.69 -15.63 19.98
N ALA A 56 -17.47 -16.75 19.28
CA ALA A 56 -16.94 -16.72 17.91
C ALA A 56 -17.91 -15.98 16.97
N GLN A 57 -19.20 -16.25 17.07
CA GLN A 57 -20.24 -15.58 16.28
C GLN A 57 -20.37 -14.09 16.62
N ASP A 58 -20.26 -13.74 17.91
CA ASP A 58 -20.31 -12.33 18.32
C ASP A 58 -19.07 -11.56 17.87
N LEU A 59 -17.88 -12.18 17.92
CA LEU A 59 -16.65 -11.60 17.40
C LEU A 59 -16.71 -11.43 15.88
N GLU A 60 -17.19 -12.43 15.15
CA GLU A 60 -17.34 -12.37 13.69
C GLU A 60 -18.30 -11.22 13.30
N ARG A 61 -19.45 -11.12 13.96
CA ARG A 61 -20.39 -10.02 13.77
C ARG A 61 -19.78 -8.65 14.08
N LEU A 62 -19.05 -8.54 15.19
CA LEU A 62 -18.40 -7.29 15.57
C LEU A 62 -17.32 -6.90 14.56
N VAL A 63 -16.54 -7.86 14.06
CA VAL A 63 -15.53 -7.62 13.01
C VAL A 63 -16.21 -7.15 11.72
N GLU A 64 -17.29 -7.80 11.29
CA GLU A 64 -18.05 -7.37 10.10
C GLU A 64 -18.62 -5.96 10.27
N GLU A 65 -19.26 -5.66 11.41
CA GLU A 65 -19.81 -4.34 11.70
C GLU A 65 -18.73 -3.26 11.69
N ARG A 66 -17.59 -3.50 12.36
CA ARG A 66 -16.47 -2.55 12.39
C ARG A 66 -15.80 -2.39 11.04
N THR A 67 -15.67 -3.47 10.28
CA THR A 67 -15.10 -3.43 8.93
C THR A 67 -15.99 -2.59 8.02
N ARG A 68 -17.32 -2.77 8.10
CA ARG A 68 -18.27 -1.94 7.35
C ARG A 68 -18.20 -0.47 7.76
N GLU A 69 -18.20 -0.18 9.06
CA GLU A 69 -18.09 1.20 9.57
C GLU A 69 -16.79 1.89 9.13
N LEU A 70 -15.67 1.17 9.17
CA LEU A 70 -14.38 1.67 8.68
C LEU A 70 -14.42 1.94 7.18
N GLN A 71 -15.04 1.05 6.40
CA GLN A 71 -15.16 1.22 4.96
C GLN A 71 -16.04 2.42 4.60
N GLU A 72 -17.21 2.56 5.24
CA GLU A 72 -18.09 3.73 5.07
C GLU A 72 -17.36 5.03 5.41
N LYS A 73 -16.61 5.06 6.51
CA LYS A 73 -15.83 6.24 6.92
C LYS A 73 -14.69 6.57 5.96
N ASN A 74 -14.04 5.55 5.39
CA ASN A 74 -12.99 5.73 4.41
C ASN A 74 -13.56 6.27 3.08
N GLU A 75 -14.69 5.74 2.63
CA GLU A 75 -15.41 6.24 1.44
C GLU A 75 -15.88 7.69 1.61
N GLU A 76 -16.43 8.04 2.79
CA GLU A 76 -16.83 9.41 3.14
C GLU A 76 -15.63 10.37 3.09
N LEU A 77 -14.49 9.97 3.65
CA LEU A 77 -13.26 10.77 3.64
C LEU A 77 -12.72 10.96 2.21
N GLU A 78 -12.70 9.90 1.41
CA GLU A 78 -12.26 9.98 0.00
C GLU A 78 -13.18 10.89 -0.82
N GLN A 79 -14.50 10.82 -0.60
CA GLN A 79 -15.46 11.70 -1.29
C GLN A 79 -15.27 13.17 -0.87
N PHE A 80 -15.05 13.43 0.42
CA PHE A 80 -14.75 14.78 0.91
C PHE A 80 -13.47 15.34 0.27
N VAL A 81 -12.40 14.55 0.23
CA VAL A 81 -11.13 14.92 -0.40
C VAL A 81 -11.33 15.23 -1.89
N TYR A 82 -12.11 14.41 -2.58
CA TYR A 82 -12.44 14.63 -3.99
C TYR A 82 -13.16 15.97 -4.22
N THR A 83 -14.24 16.23 -3.48
CA THR A 83 -15.04 17.45 -3.64
C THR A 83 -14.20 18.69 -3.33
N VAL A 84 -13.49 18.72 -2.20
CA VAL A 84 -12.66 19.88 -1.81
C VAL A 84 -11.55 20.13 -2.84
N SER A 85 -10.88 19.09 -3.32
CA SER A 85 -9.82 19.22 -4.32
C SER A 85 -10.35 19.76 -5.65
N HIS A 86 -11.51 19.26 -6.09
CA HIS A 86 -12.16 19.76 -7.30
C HIS A 86 -12.53 21.25 -7.18
N ASP A 87 -13.12 21.64 -6.05
CA ASP A 87 -13.58 23.02 -5.82
C ASP A 87 -12.40 24.00 -5.67
N LEU A 88 -11.25 23.54 -5.17
CA LEU A 88 -10.02 24.32 -5.10
C LEU A 88 -9.29 24.44 -6.45
N LYS A 89 -9.54 23.55 -7.41
CA LYS A 89 -8.83 23.55 -8.70
C LYS A 89 -9.18 24.77 -9.55
N ALA A 90 -10.47 25.05 -9.72
CA ALA A 90 -10.95 26.16 -10.55
C ALA A 90 -10.39 27.55 -10.14
N PRO A 91 -10.40 27.95 -8.85
CA PRO A 91 -9.83 29.22 -8.45
C PRO A 91 -8.31 29.28 -8.64
N VAL A 92 -7.58 28.18 -8.43
CA VAL A 92 -6.12 28.13 -8.64
C VAL A 92 -5.75 28.29 -10.11
N VAL A 93 -6.44 27.57 -11.00
CA VAL A 93 -6.25 27.71 -12.46
C VAL A 93 -6.57 29.13 -12.91
N SER A 94 -7.60 29.76 -12.32
CA SER A 94 -7.93 31.16 -12.63
C SER A 94 -6.81 32.12 -12.20
N ILE A 95 -6.23 31.94 -11.01
CA ILE A 95 -5.10 32.74 -10.53
C ILE A 95 -3.90 32.59 -11.47
N GLU A 96 -3.53 31.37 -11.83
CA GLU A 96 -2.45 31.10 -12.78
C GLU A 96 -2.71 31.82 -14.12
N GLY A 97 -3.88 31.61 -14.72
CA GLY A 97 -4.23 32.19 -16.01
C GLY A 97 -4.22 33.73 -16.01
N PHE A 98 -4.75 34.37 -14.97
CA PHE A 98 -4.69 35.84 -14.86
C PHE A 98 -3.26 36.35 -14.64
N THR A 99 -2.44 35.65 -13.84
CA THR A 99 -1.04 36.06 -13.63
C THR A 99 -0.21 35.90 -14.91
N SER A 100 -0.43 34.83 -15.66
CA SER A 100 0.21 34.58 -16.96
C SER A 100 -0.20 35.61 -18.00
N LEU A 101 -1.50 35.94 -18.09
CA LEU A 101 -2.01 37.01 -18.97
C LEU A 101 -1.41 38.38 -18.63
N LEU A 102 -1.32 38.72 -17.34
CA LEU A 102 -0.71 39.99 -16.91
C LEU A 102 0.77 40.07 -17.29
N MET A 103 1.52 38.97 -17.14
CA MET A 103 2.91 38.90 -17.57
C MET A 103 3.05 39.07 -19.09
N GLU A 104 2.19 38.45 -19.88
CA GLU A 104 2.21 38.57 -21.34
C GLU A 104 1.87 39.99 -21.81
N MET A 105 0.81 40.60 -21.24
CA MET A 105 0.34 41.91 -21.68
C MET A 105 1.21 43.08 -21.23
N TYR A 106 1.81 42.98 -20.04
CA TYR A 106 2.48 44.11 -19.39
C TYR A 106 3.91 43.81 -18.94
N GLY A 107 4.46 42.62 -19.22
CA GLY A 107 5.76 42.17 -18.71
C GLY A 107 6.89 43.18 -18.94
N ASP A 108 6.96 43.81 -20.12
CA ASP A 108 7.97 44.81 -20.47
C ASP A 108 7.79 46.16 -19.78
N ARG A 109 6.60 46.43 -19.24
CA ARG A 109 6.24 47.67 -18.53
C ARG A 109 6.30 47.52 -17.01
N MET A 110 6.53 46.31 -16.51
CA MET A 110 6.64 46.02 -15.08
C MET A 110 8.05 46.33 -14.58
N ASP A 111 8.15 46.91 -13.38
CA ASP A 111 9.43 46.98 -12.68
C ASP A 111 9.86 45.58 -12.18
N ASP A 112 11.15 45.41 -11.87
CA ASP A 112 11.69 44.11 -11.46
C ASP A 112 11.01 43.56 -10.20
N ARG A 113 10.55 44.43 -9.30
CA ARG A 113 9.84 44.02 -8.07
C ARG A 113 8.47 43.46 -8.39
N PHE A 114 7.70 44.13 -9.25
CA PHE A 114 6.38 43.67 -9.66
C PHE A 114 6.48 42.34 -10.43
N ARG A 115 7.45 42.22 -11.34
CA ARG A 115 7.73 40.96 -12.05
C ARG A 115 8.10 39.84 -11.08
N HIS A 116 8.93 40.14 -10.07
CA HIS A 116 9.30 39.18 -9.03
C HIS A 116 8.08 38.68 -8.23
N TYR A 117 7.26 39.58 -7.70
CA TYR A 117 6.08 39.19 -6.90
C TYR A 117 5.03 38.46 -7.74
N LEU A 118 4.75 38.93 -8.96
CA LEU A 118 3.80 38.26 -9.85
C LEU A 118 4.29 36.85 -10.23
N GLY A 119 5.59 36.69 -10.47
CA GLY A 119 6.21 35.38 -10.69
C GLY A 119 6.01 34.45 -9.50
N ARG A 120 6.22 34.96 -8.28
CA ARG A 120 5.95 34.16 -7.06
C ARG A 120 4.48 33.74 -6.95
N VAL A 121 3.51 34.60 -7.30
CA VAL A 121 2.09 34.23 -7.26
C VAL A 121 1.81 33.12 -8.27
N ARG A 122 2.31 33.24 -9.51
CA ARG A 122 2.16 32.22 -10.54
C ARG A 122 2.78 30.88 -10.11
N ASP A 123 4.02 30.91 -9.61
CA ASP A 123 4.73 29.71 -9.19
C ASP A 123 4.01 29.01 -8.01
N ASN A 124 3.43 29.78 -7.09
CA ASN A 124 2.59 29.24 -6.01
C ASN A 124 1.27 28.65 -6.54
N ALA A 125 0.62 29.28 -7.52
CA ALA A 125 -0.60 28.75 -8.13
C ALA A 125 -0.32 27.42 -8.85
N LEU A 126 0.76 27.35 -9.64
CA LEU A 126 1.22 26.10 -10.28
C LEU A 126 1.60 25.02 -9.27
N TYR A 127 2.13 25.41 -8.11
CA TYR A 127 2.41 24.47 -7.03
C TYR A 127 1.10 23.94 -6.40
N MET A 128 0.14 24.81 -6.13
CA MET A 128 -1.18 24.42 -5.60
C MET A 128 -1.94 23.52 -6.58
N GLU A 129 -1.88 23.79 -7.88
CA GLU A 129 -2.52 22.95 -8.89
C GLU A 129 -1.97 21.52 -8.86
N ARG A 130 -0.64 21.37 -8.78
CA ARG A 130 0.02 20.08 -8.64
C ARG A 130 -0.38 19.36 -7.35
N LEU A 131 -0.40 20.07 -6.22
CA LEU A 131 -0.84 19.52 -4.93
C LEU A 131 -2.27 18.97 -5.00
N ILE A 132 -3.18 19.72 -5.59
CA ILE A 132 -4.58 19.33 -5.77
C ILE A 132 -4.69 18.10 -6.68
N GLY A 133 -3.91 18.08 -7.77
CA GLY A 133 -3.82 16.93 -8.67
C GLY A 133 -3.37 15.66 -7.94
N ASP A 134 -2.28 15.76 -7.18
CA ASP A 134 -1.72 14.61 -6.44
C ASP A 134 -2.65 14.15 -5.30
N LEU A 135 -3.40 15.06 -4.68
CA LEU A 135 -4.38 14.71 -3.66
C LEU A 135 -5.57 13.94 -4.26
N LEU A 136 -6.05 14.36 -5.44
CA LEU A 136 -7.05 13.62 -6.21
C LEU A 136 -6.54 12.24 -6.62
N GLU A 137 -5.27 12.17 -7.04
CA GLU A 137 -4.64 10.91 -7.41
C GLU A 137 -4.50 9.97 -6.21
N PHE A 138 -4.05 10.47 -5.06
CA PHE A 138 -3.99 9.68 -3.83
C PHE A 138 -5.35 9.12 -3.43
N SER A 139 -6.41 9.94 -3.51
CA SER A 139 -7.79 9.49 -3.26
C SER A 139 -8.22 8.40 -4.24
N ARG A 140 -7.84 8.50 -5.52
CA ARG A 140 -8.17 7.49 -6.54
C ARG A 140 -7.35 6.20 -6.40
N ALA A 141 -6.07 6.32 -6.05
CA ALA A 141 -5.18 5.18 -5.83
C ALA A 141 -5.73 4.23 -4.75
N GLY A 142 -6.51 4.77 -3.80
CA GLY A 142 -7.26 4.03 -2.78
C GLY A 142 -8.39 3.15 -3.31
N ARG A 143 -8.94 3.46 -4.48
CA ARG A 143 -10.11 2.78 -5.05
C ARG A 143 -9.69 1.64 -5.96
N VAL A 144 -10.37 0.51 -5.86
CA VAL A 144 -10.31 -0.55 -6.88
C VAL A 144 -11.18 -0.10 -8.07
N ALA A 145 -10.66 0.85 -8.85
CA ALA A 145 -11.42 1.52 -9.91
C ALA A 145 -11.48 0.72 -11.22
N LYS A 146 -10.49 -0.16 -11.47
CA LYS A 146 -10.40 -1.01 -12.67
C LYS A 146 -10.23 -2.49 -12.29
N PRO A 147 -10.72 -3.42 -13.12
CA PRO A 147 -10.41 -4.84 -12.95
C PRO A 147 -8.90 -5.03 -13.02
N LYS A 148 -8.35 -5.76 -12.05
CA LYS A 148 -6.95 -6.21 -12.13
C LYS A 148 -6.82 -7.16 -13.33
N GLU A 149 -5.77 -6.98 -14.11
CA GLU A 149 -5.44 -7.81 -15.27
C GLU A 149 -4.00 -8.31 -15.19
N GLU A 150 -3.61 -9.19 -16.12
CA GLU A 150 -2.22 -9.63 -16.23
C GLU A 150 -1.39 -8.51 -16.86
N VAL A 151 -0.53 -7.89 -16.07
CA VAL A 151 0.30 -6.74 -16.46
C VAL A 151 1.73 -7.19 -16.72
N ASN A 152 2.28 -6.82 -17.87
CA ASN A 152 3.66 -7.06 -18.23
C ASN A 152 4.58 -5.97 -17.65
N LEU A 153 5.23 -6.25 -16.52
CA LEU A 153 6.08 -5.24 -15.88
C LEU A 153 7.32 -4.88 -16.68
N GLU A 154 7.80 -5.78 -17.55
CA GLU A 154 8.93 -5.52 -18.43
C GLU A 154 8.65 -4.36 -19.41
N GLU A 155 7.40 -4.25 -19.86
CA GLU A 155 6.96 -3.17 -20.74
C GLU A 155 6.77 -1.86 -19.97
N ILE A 156 6.12 -1.93 -18.81
CA ILE A 156 5.92 -0.76 -17.94
C ILE A 156 7.25 -0.13 -17.53
N VAL A 157 8.21 -0.94 -17.08
CA VAL A 157 9.52 -0.44 -16.66
C VAL A 157 10.25 0.20 -17.84
N ARG A 158 10.21 -0.43 -19.02
CA ARG A 158 10.81 0.13 -20.24
C ARG A 158 10.22 1.48 -20.62
N GLU A 159 8.89 1.58 -20.70
CA GLU A 159 8.20 2.83 -21.02
C GLU A 159 8.52 3.93 -20.00
N THR A 160 8.57 3.58 -18.71
CA THR A 160 8.89 4.54 -17.65
C THR A 160 10.34 5.05 -17.74
N LEU A 161 11.28 4.16 -18.09
CA LEU A 161 12.67 4.54 -18.34
C LEU A 161 12.81 5.43 -19.57
N GLU A 162 12.03 5.18 -20.63
CA GLU A 162 11.98 6.04 -21.81
C GLU A 162 11.44 7.44 -21.49
N ASP A 163 10.36 7.53 -20.71
CA ASP A 163 9.77 8.81 -20.27
C ASP A 163 10.78 9.68 -19.47
N LEU A 164 11.62 9.04 -18.64
CA LEU A 164 12.58 9.71 -17.77
C LEU A 164 13.98 9.84 -18.40
N LYS A 165 14.19 9.30 -19.60
CA LYS A 165 15.50 9.27 -20.27
C LYS A 165 16.07 10.67 -20.48
N GLY A 166 15.26 11.61 -20.97
CA GLY A 166 15.72 12.99 -21.19
C GLY A 166 16.20 13.65 -19.91
N LYS A 167 15.49 13.45 -18.80
CA LYS A 167 15.85 13.98 -17.48
C LYS A 167 17.15 13.37 -16.96
N ALA A 168 17.36 12.07 -17.15
CA ALA A 168 18.60 11.40 -16.76
C ALA A 168 19.79 11.89 -17.60
N GLU A 169 19.60 12.04 -18.92
CA GLU A 169 20.64 12.53 -19.84
C GLU A 169 21.02 14.00 -19.56
N GLU A 170 20.04 14.87 -19.26
CA GLU A 170 20.29 16.26 -18.85
C GLU A 170 21.13 16.35 -17.56
N ALA A 171 20.94 15.40 -16.63
CA ALA A 171 21.73 15.29 -15.41
C ALA A 171 23.08 14.55 -15.62
N GLY A 172 23.35 14.06 -16.83
CA GLY A 172 24.54 13.27 -17.16
C GLY A 172 24.57 11.87 -16.55
N GLY A 173 23.42 11.37 -16.08
CA GLY A 173 23.31 10.11 -15.35
C GLY A 173 22.91 8.91 -16.19
N THR A 174 22.83 7.76 -15.52
CA THR A 174 22.45 6.47 -16.11
C THR A 174 21.31 5.81 -15.35
N MET A 175 20.49 5.06 -16.08
CA MET A 175 19.45 4.20 -15.52
C MET A 175 19.61 2.80 -16.08
N GLU A 176 19.74 1.80 -15.21
CA GLU A 176 20.00 0.41 -15.59
C GLU A 176 18.98 -0.55 -14.95
N THR A 177 18.65 -1.62 -15.66
CA THR A 177 17.75 -2.68 -15.19
C THR A 177 18.54 -3.95 -14.85
N VAL A 178 18.22 -4.58 -13.71
CA VAL A 178 18.84 -5.84 -13.27
C VAL A 178 17.77 -6.89 -12.99
N GLY A 179 17.94 -8.08 -13.57
CA GLY A 179 16.98 -9.17 -13.43
C GLY A 179 15.93 -9.17 -14.55
N LYS A 180 14.85 -9.93 -14.36
CA LYS A 180 13.72 -10.00 -15.28
C LYS A 180 12.47 -9.54 -14.57
N PHE A 181 11.65 -8.73 -15.23
CA PHE A 181 10.41 -8.24 -14.65
C PHE A 181 9.27 -9.21 -14.99
N PRO A 182 8.61 -9.80 -13.97
CA PRO A 182 7.57 -10.80 -14.19
C PRO A 182 6.28 -10.15 -14.67
N LYS A 183 5.34 -10.98 -15.12
CA LYS A 183 3.95 -10.56 -15.22
C LYS A 183 3.29 -10.62 -13.84
N VAL A 184 2.47 -9.62 -13.50
CA VAL A 184 1.77 -9.54 -12.21
C VAL A 184 0.30 -9.25 -12.42
N TRP A 185 -0.54 -9.57 -11.43
CA TRP A 185 -1.96 -9.24 -11.48
C TRP A 185 -2.21 -7.87 -10.83
N GLY A 186 -2.68 -6.89 -11.59
CA GLY A 186 -2.83 -5.53 -11.07
C GLY A 186 -3.44 -4.54 -12.05
N ASP A 187 -3.45 -3.27 -11.65
CA ASP A 187 -3.84 -2.15 -12.51
C ASP A 187 -2.57 -1.58 -13.19
N PRO A 188 -2.47 -1.60 -14.54
CA PRO A 188 -1.28 -1.17 -15.25
C PRO A 188 -0.94 0.31 -15.05
N GLU A 189 -1.94 1.19 -14.91
CA GLU A 189 -1.70 2.63 -14.70
C GLU A 189 -1.12 2.86 -13.31
N HIS A 190 -1.69 2.20 -12.30
CA HIS A 190 -1.18 2.26 -10.94
C HIS A 190 0.24 1.70 -10.84
N LEU A 191 0.51 0.54 -11.45
CA LEU A 191 1.84 -0.05 -11.41
C LEU A 191 2.87 0.83 -12.13
N ARG A 192 2.55 1.39 -13.31
CA ARG A 192 3.41 2.38 -13.99
C ARG A 192 3.70 3.58 -13.10
N LYS A 193 2.71 4.07 -12.36
CA LYS A 193 2.89 5.21 -11.43
C LYS A 193 3.85 4.89 -10.28
N VAL A 194 3.83 3.67 -9.74
CA VAL A 194 4.80 3.25 -8.70
C VAL A 194 6.23 3.39 -9.24
N PHE A 195 6.50 2.81 -10.42
CA PHE A 195 7.82 2.89 -11.05
C PHE A 195 8.21 4.33 -11.35
N PHE A 196 7.30 5.12 -11.92
CA PHE A 196 7.54 6.52 -12.24
C PHE A 196 7.91 7.31 -10.98
N ASN A 197 7.13 7.20 -9.90
CA ASN A 197 7.38 7.95 -8.67
C ASN A 197 8.71 7.58 -8.01
N LEU A 198 9.11 6.31 -8.05
CA LEU A 198 10.38 5.87 -7.48
C LEU A 198 11.58 6.32 -8.32
N LEU A 199 11.50 6.18 -9.65
CA LEU A 199 12.56 6.61 -10.57
C LEU A 199 12.69 8.13 -10.63
N ASP A 200 11.57 8.86 -10.67
CA ASP A 200 11.57 10.33 -10.65
C ASP A 200 12.17 10.86 -9.34
N ASN A 201 11.88 10.19 -8.21
CA ASN A 201 12.50 10.49 -6.91
C ASN A 201 14.02 10.29 -6.94
N ALA A 202 14.50 9.17 -7.49
CA ALA A 202 15.93 8.90 -7.64
C ALA A 202 16.67 10.00 -8.43
N LEU A 203 16.04 10.55 -9.48
CA LEU A 203 16.61 11.64 -10.28
C LEU A 203 16.52 13.00 -9.57
N ASN A 204 15.40 13.31 -8.90
CA ASN A 204 15.17 14.59 -8.22
C ASN A 204 16.09 14.79 -7.00
N TYR A 205 16.43 13.71 -6.30
CA TYR A 205 17.29 13.73 -5.12
C TYR A 205 18.70 13.22 -5.41
N SER A 206 19.14 13.38 -6.66
CA SER A 206 20.52 13.14 -7.08
C SER A 206 21.51 14.04 -6.35
N HIS A 207 22.75 13.57 -6.20
CA HIS A 207 23.79 14.32 -5.52
C HIS A 207 24.33 15.42 -6.45
N PRO A 208 24.51 16.68 -5.99
CA PRO A 208 24.89 17.79 -6.87
C PRO A 208 26.30 17.66 -7.47
N GLU A 209 27.17 16.86 -6.85
CA GLU A 209 28.57 16.72 -7.25
C GLU A 209 28.88 15.44 -8.05
N ARG A 210 27.88 14.59 -8.32
CA ARG A 210 28.10 13.36 -9.12
C ARG A 210 26.89 13.04 -9.99
N PRO A 211 27.09 12.45 -11.18
CA PRO A 211 25.98 12.02 -12.03
C PRO A 211 25.07 11.01 -11.33
N PRO A 212 23.74 11.07 -11.54
CA PRO A 212 22.84 10.08 -10.98
C PRO A 212 23.06 8.71 -11.60
N GLU A 213 23.20 7.70 -10.76
CA GLU A 213 23.22 6.30 -11.16
C GLU A 213 22.02 5.63 -10.50
N VAL A 214 21.07 5.19 -11.33
CA VAL A 214 19.84 4.55 -10.87
C VAL A 214 19.79 3.12 -11.36
N VAL A 215 19.59 2.18 -10.43
CA VAL A 215 19.46 0.75 -10.74
C VAL A 215 18.08 0.28 -10.29
N ILE A 216 17.30 -0.22 -11.22
CA ILE A 216 16.03 -0.89 -10.93
C ILE A 216 16.18 -2.39 -11.09
N GLY A 217 15.62 -3.17 -10.18
CA GLY A 217 15.64 -4.61 -10.33
C GLY A 217 14.49 -5.34 -9.68
N CYS A 218 14.42 -6.63 -10.00
CA CYS A 218 13.42 -7.57 -9.50
C CYS A 218 14.09 -8.87 -9.07
N GLU A 219 13.68 -9.37 -7.91
CA GLU A 219 14.02 -10.69 -7.37
C GLU A 219 12.72 -11.47 -7.13
N GLU A 220 12.65 -12.68 -7.68
CA GLU A 220 11.53 -13.59 -7.43
C GLU A 220 11.75 -14.35 -6.11
N ARG A 221 10.78 -14.26 -5.20
CA ARG A 221 10.76 -15.00 -3.93
C ARG A 221 9.65 -16.05 -3.94
N GLU A 222 9.51 -16.83 -2.87
CA GLU A 222 8.53 -17.92 -2.82
C GLU A 222 7.08 -17.41 -2.96
N GLU A 223 6.71 -16.39 -2.18
CA GLU A 223 5.33 -15.88 -2.07
C GLU A 223 5.10 -14.56 -2.85
N ASP A 224 6.15 -13.79 -3.09
CA ASP A 224 6.09 -12.47 -3.70
C ASP A 224 7.22 -12.20 -4.70
N PHE A 225 7.10 -11.07 -5.39
CA PHE A 225 8.19 -10.46 -6.16
C PHE A 225 8.70 -9.26 -5.39
N LEU A 226 10.01 -9.22 -5.14
CA LEU A 226 10.69 -8.07 -4.56
C LEU A 226 11.24 -7.19 -5.68
N PHE A 227 10.87 -5.93 -5.68
CA PHE A 227 11.42 -4.90 -6.54
C PHE A 227 12.27 -3.94 -5.74
N PHE A 228 13.30 -3.38 -6.37
CA PHE A 228 14.09 -2.31 -5.78
C PHE A 228 14.43 -1.23 -6.81
N VAL A 229 14.51 0.02 -6.34
CA VAL A 229 15.07 1.16 -7.06
C VAL A 229 16.16 1.74 -6.18
N ARG A 230 17.42 1.61 -6.63
CA ARG A 230 18.61 2.08 -5.94
C ARG A 230 19.18 3.29 -6.65
N ASP A 231 19.53 4.33 -5.90
CA ASP A 231 20.18 5.54 -6.36
C ASP A 231 21.49 5.81 -5.60
N ASN A 232 22.37 6.60 -6.22
CA ASN A 232 23.58 7.17 -5.60
C ASN A 232 23.36 8.63 -5.15
N GLY A 233 22.13 9.00 -4.79
CA GLY A 233 21.73 10.38 -4.48
C GLY A 233 22.27 10.94 -3.16
N ILE A 234 21.57 11.93 -2.62
CA ILE A 234 21.94 12.60 -1.35
C ILE A 234 21.76 11.72 -0.11
N GLY A 235 20.98 10.64 -0.22
CA GLY A 235 20.60 9.81 0.92
C GLY A 235 19.59 10.49 1.86
N ILE A 236 19.13 9.72 2.85
CA ILE A 236 18.06 10.09 3.78
C ILE A 236 18.59 9.90 5.20
N GLU A 237 18.42 10.91 6.03
CA GLU A 237 18.74 10.84 7.46
C GLU A 237 17.87 9.77 8.16
N PRO A 238 18.42 8.94 9.06
CA PRO A 238 17.69 7.86 9.73
C PRO A 238 16.37 8.31 10.37
N GLU A 239 16.32 9.52 10.94
CA GLU A 239 15.13 10.07 11.61
C GLU A 239 14.00 10.42 10.65
N HIS A 240 14.27 10.42 9.35
CA HIS A 240 13.33 10.75 8.28
C HIS A 240 12.91 9.54 7.43
N ILE A 241 13.59 8.39 7.52
CA ILE A 241 13.34 7.21 6.69
C ILE A 241 11.88 6.75 6.77
N ASP A 242 11.32 6.59 7.98
CA ASP A 242 9.93 6.13 8.13
C ASP A 242 8.91 7.15 7.63
N LYS A 243 9.31 8.41 7.54
CA LYS A 243 8.44 9.53 7.27
C LYS A 243 8.42 9.92 5.79
N VAL A 244 9.30 9.39 4.94
CA VAL A 244 9.34 9.74 3.51
C VAL A 244 8.07 9.33 2.75
N PHE A 245 7.25 8.45 3.33
CA PHE A 245 5.96 8.03 2.79
C PHE A 245 4.75 8.76 3.42
N GLU A 246 4.99 9.78 4.25
CA GLU A 246 3.92 10.64 4.78
C GLU A 246 3.50 11.69 3.76
N MET A 247 2.21 12.02 3.75
CA MET A 247 1.66 13.06 2.87
C MET A 247 2.36 14.40 3.08
N PHE A 248 2.66 15.08 1.97
CA PHE A 248 3.25 16.42 1.93
C PHE A 248 4.65 16.55 2.57
N ARG A 249 5.37 15.42 2.77
CA ARG A 249 6.70 15.47 3.36
C ARG A 249 7.80 15.58 2.30
N ARG A 250 8.72 16.53 2.51
CA ARG A 250 9.92 16.74 1.70
C ARG A 250 11.14 16.73 2.62
N LEU A 251 12.26 16.19 2.15
CA LEU A 251 13.45 16.01 2.98
C LEU A 251 14.18 17.33 3.24
N GLU A 252 14.22 18.26 2.28
CA GLU A 252 14.67 19.64 2.48
C GLU A 252 14.00 20.56 1.46
N ASP A 253 13.63 21.78 1.87
CA ASP A 253 13.24 22.89 0.99
C ASP A 253 14.46 23.43 0.22
N LYS A 254 15.21 22.55 -0.45
CA LYS A 254 16.22 22.99 -1.42
C LYS A 254 15.50 23.73 -2.54
N LYS A 255 15.84 25.01 -2.69
CA LYS A 255 15.48 25.80 -3.88
C LYS A 255 15.90 25.03 -5.13
N GLY A 256 14.93 24.53 -5.89
CA GLY A 256 15.17 23.82 -7.15
C GLY A 256 14.62 22.39 -7.22
N VAL A 257 14.36 21.73 -6.08
CA VAL A 257 13.77 20.38 -6.11
C VAL A 257 12.27 20.48 -6.34
N GLN A 258 11.82 20.14 -7.54
CA GLN A 258 10.40 20.15 -7.91
C GLN A 258 9.69 18.92 -7.34
N GLY A 259 8.56 19.12 -6.67
CA GLY A 259 7.72 18.03 -6.16
C GLY A 259 6.82 18.47 -5.01
N THR A 260 5.67 17.83 -4.90
CA THR A 260 4.65 18.07 -3.85
C THR A 260 4.90 17.29 -2.57
N GLY A 261 5.79 16.28 -2.60
CA GLY A 261 5.95 15.30 -1.52
C GLY A 261 4.91 14.18 -1.53
N MET A 262 4.07 14.10 -2.57
CA MET A 262 3.01 13.09 -2.66
C MET A 262 3.43 11.80 -3.36
N GLY A 263 4.46 11.83 -4.21
CA GLY A 263 4.83 10.70 -5.06
C GLY A 263 5.08 9.39 -4.32
N LEU A 264 5.93 9.40 -3.27
CA LEU A 264 6.20 8.21 -2.46
C LEU A 264 4.95 7.75 -1.69
N THR A 265 4.12 8.68 -1.23
CA THR A 265 2.85 8.36 -0.55
C THR A 265 1.84 7.68 -1.48
N ILE A 266 1.74 8.16 -2.73
CA ILE A 266 0.91 7.54 -3.78
C ILE A 266 1.45 6.15 -4.10
N ALA A 267 2.78 6.00 -4.27
CA ALA A 267 3.40 4.70 -4.53
C ALA A 267 3.09 3.70 -3.40
N LYS A 268 3.19 4.14 -2.13
CA LYS A 268 2.82 3.33 -0.97
C LYS A 268 1.36 2.89 -1.00
N ARG A 269 0.43 3.81 -1.23
CA ARG A 269 -1.01 3.50 -1.30
C ARG A 269 -1.30 2.48 -2.40
N ILE A 270 -0.67 2.62 -3.57
CA ILE A 270 -0.83 1.69 -4.69
C ILE A 270 -0.31 0.30 -4.31
N VAL A 271 0.92 0.21 -3.77
CA VAL A 271 1.54 -1.06 -3.39
C VAL A 271 0.71 -1.78 -2.32
N GLU A 272 0.26 -1.07 -1.30
CA GLU A 272 -0.60 -1.61 -0.24
C GLU A 272 -1.94 -2.12 -0.80
N ASN A 273 -2.55 -1.41 -1.76
CA ASN A 273 -3.77 -1.84 -2.45
C ASN A 273 -3.58 -3.07 -3.35
N HIS A 274 -2.34 -3.36 -3.75
CA HIS A 274 -1.98 -4.60 -4.42
C HIS A 274 -1.61 -5.74 -3.45
N GLY A 275 -1.76 -5.52 -2.14
CA GLY A 275 -1.39 -6.50 -1.09
C GLY A 275 0.11 -6.59 -0.83
N GLY A 276 0.87 -5.61 -1.32
CA GLY A 276 2.32 -5.51 -1.17
C GLY A 276 2.75 -4.69 0.04
N ARG A 277 4.06 -4.51 0.17
CA ARG A 277 4.69 -3.61 1.14
C ARG A 277 5.75 -2.76 0.46
N ILE A 278 6.00 -1.55 0.96
CA ILE A 278 7.06 -0.65 0.49
C ILE A 278 7.86 -0.13 1.67
N TRP A 279 9.18 -0.02 1.52
CA TRP A 279 10.09 0.55 2.52
C TRP A 279 11.33 1.13 1.85
N ALA A 280 12.19 1.78 2.64
CA ALA A 280 13.43 2.38 2.16
C ALA A 280 14.59 2.04 3.09
N GLU A 281 15.76 1.82 2.50
CA GLU A 281 17.05 1.78 3.18
C GLU A 281 17.91 2.89 2.61
N SER A 282 18.58 3.67 3.45
CA SER A 282 19.32 4.84 2.97
C SER A 282 20.41 5.23 3.95
N SER A 283 21.41 5.94 3.46
CA SER A 283 22.46 6.53 4.27
C SER A 283 22.85 7.89 3.72
N PRO A 284 22.95 8.94 4.55
CA PRO A 284 23.34 10.28 4.11
C PRO A 284 24.63 10.26 3.29
N GLY A 285 24.61 10.89 2.12
CA GLY A 285 25.72 10.99 1.17
C GLY A 285 26.02 9.71 0.38
N GLN A 286 25.34 8.59 0.64
CA GLN A 286 25.56 7.32 -0.07
C GLN A 286 24.44 6.95 -1.05
N GLY A 287 23.29 7.61 -0.96
CA GLY A 287 22.10 7.33 -1.77
C GLY A 287 21.07 6.49 -1.02
N SER A 288 20.04 6.06 -1.73
CA SER A 288 18.91 5.31 -1.16
C SER A 288 18.56 4.08 -1.98
N THR A 289 17.92 3.11 -1.35
CA THR A 289 17.27 1.99 -2.01
C THR A 289 15.84 1.89 -1.52
N PHE A 290 14.89 2.09 -2.43
CA PHE A 290 13.48 1.87 -2.18
C PHE A 290 13.11 0.47 -2.61
N PHE A 291 12.46 -0.27 -1.72
CA PHE A 291 12.02 -1.64 -1.97
C PHE A 291 10.50 -1.70 -1.95
N PHE A 292 9.92 -2.52 -2.81
CA PHE A 292 8.52 -2.89 -2.66
C PHE A 292 8.26 -4.32 -3.09
N THR A 293 7.18 -4.91 -2.57
CA THR A 293 6.75 -6.26 -2.95
C THR A 293 5.40 -6.26 -3.66
N LEU A 294 5.20 -7.22 -4.55
CA LEU A 294 3.88 -7.55 -5.08
C LEU A 294 3.66 -9.07 -4.91
N PRO A 295 2.51 -9.51 -4.36
CA PRO A 295 2.23 -10.94 -4.21
C PRO A 295 2.13 -11.60 -5.58
N LYS A 296 2.55 -12.87 -5.67
CA LYS A 296 2.33 -13.70 -6.86
C LYS A 296 0.84 -13.97 -6.99
N GLY A 297 0.14 -13.19 -7.82
CA GLY A 297 -1.31 -13.26 -7.94
C GLY A 297 -1.80 -14.68 -8.24
N ARG A 298 -2.68 -15.20 -7.37
CA ARG A 298 -3.71 -16.16 -7.77
C ARG A 298 -4.93 -15.37 -8.22
N ARG A 299 -5.50 -15.75 -9.36
CA ARG A 299 -6.81 -15.31 -9.86
C ARG A 299 -7.78 -15.21 -8.67
N ASP A 300 -8.40 -14.04 -8.44
CA ASP A 300 -9.33 -13.82 -7.34
C ASP A 300 -10.37 -14.96 -7.24
N GLU A 301 -10.26 -15.84 -6.25
CA GLU A 301 -11.29 -16.85 -5.92
C GLU A 301 -12.44 -16.24 -5.08
N GLY A 302 -12.44 -14.91 -4.87
CA GLY A 302 -13.42 -14.21 -4.03
C GLY A 302 -14.75 -13.84 -4.70
N ALA A 303 -14.86 -13.85 -6.03
CA ALA A 303 -16.08 -13.40 -6.72
C ALA A 303 -17.10 -14.52 -7.02
N ALA A 304 -16.82 -15.78 -6.65
CA ALA A 304 -17.64 -16.94 -7.03
C ALA A 304 -18.44 -17.59 -5.88
N ARG A 305 -18.58 -16.93 -4.71
CA ARG A 305 -19.40 -17.44 -3.59
C ARG A 305 -20.68 -16.65 -3.31
N GLY A 306 -21.09 -15.76 -4.22
CA GLY A 306 -22.39 -15.10 -4.20
C GLY A 306 -23.20 -15.46 -5.44
N GLY A 307 -23.78 -16.67 -5.44
CA GLY A 307 -24.71 -17.16 -6.47
C GLY A 307 -25.66 -18.18 -5.87
#